data_AF-A0A379LUB3-F1
#
_entry.id   AF-A0A379LUB3-F1
#
_cell.length_a   1.000
_cell.length_b   1.000
_cell.length_c   1.000
_cell.angle_alpha   90.00
_cell.angle_beta   90.00
_cell.angle_gamma   90.00
#
_symmetry.space_group_name_H-M   'P 1'
#
loop_
_entity.id
_entity.type
_entity.pdbx_description
1 polymer ?
#
loop_
_entity_poly.entity_id
_entity_poly.type
_entity_poly.pdbx_seq_one_letter_code
_entity_poly.pdbx_strand_id
1 'polypeptide(L)' 'MTHQKIIVRCIIQMLKELNYTVLAEGVETEATLTLLKTYGCDQIQGYFFSKPLPASDIEHWLYQK' A
#
# COMPACT_ATOMS: atom_id res chain seq x y z
N MET A 1 -2.30 18.00 9.56
CA MET A 1 -1.82 16.72 8.98
C MET A 1 -1.92 15.49 9.91
N THR A 2 -2.57 15.58 11.08
CA THR A 2 -2.68 14.46 12.07
C THR A 2 -3.95 13.62 11.92
N HIS A 3 -5.08 14.24 11.57
CA HIS A 3 -6.39 13.57 11.51
C HIS A 3 -6.47 12.45 10.46
N GLN A 4 -5.88 12.65 9.28
CA GLN A 4 -5.89 11.65 8.20
C GLN A 4 -5.19 10.35 8.63
N LYS A 5 -4.04 10.44 9.31
CA LYS A 5 -3.30 9.27 9.81
C LYS A 5 -4.12 8.47 10.83
N ILE A 6 -4.87 9.16 11.69
CA ILE A 6 -5.74 8.52 12.69
C ILE A 6 -6.87 7.76 11.98
N ILE A 7 -7.56 8.39 11.03
CA ILE A 7 -8.65 7.76 10.27
C ILE A 7 -8.15 6.51 9.55
N VAL A 8 -7.04 6.62 8.82
CA VAL A 8 -6.43 5.49 8.09
C VAL A 8 -6.06 4.35 9.03
N ARG A 9 -5.41 4.65 10.17
CA ARG A 9 -5.07 3.64 11.17
C ARG A 9 -6.31 2.92 11.71
N CYS A 10 -7.33 3.68 12.11
CA CYS A 10 -8.55 3.10 12.68
C CYS A 10 -9.30 2.22 11.66
N ILE A 11 -9.37 2.64 10.39
CA ILE A 11 -10.00 1.83 9.33
C ILE A 11 -9.22 0.53 9.12
N ILE A 12 -7.89 0.59 9.00
CA ILE A 12 -7.07 -0.61 8.82
C ILE A 12 -7.28 -1.56 10.00
N GLN A 13 -7.16 -1.08 11.24
CA GLN A 13 -7.31 -1.90 12.44
C GLN A 13 -8.68 -2.59 12.50
N MET A 14 -9.76 -1.83 12.25
CA MET A 14 -11.12 -2.39 12.19
C MET A 14 -11.25 -3.50 11.15
N LEU A 15 -10.72 -3.29 9.93
CA LEU A 15 -10.77 -4.30 8.88
C LEU A 15 -9.93 -5.54 9.24
N LYS A 16 -8.81 -5.37 9.95
CA LYS A 16 -8.00 -6.48 10.45
C LYS A 16 -8.72 -7.29 11.52
N GLU A 17 -9.45 -6.66 12.44
CA GLU A 17 -10.29 -7.35 13.44
C GLU A 17 -11.39 -8.19 12.78
N LEU A 18 -11.86 -7.76 11.62
CA LEU A 18 -12.84 -8.48 10.80
C LEU A 18 -12.21 -9.50 9.83
N ASN A 19 -10.91 -9.75 9.94
CA ASN A 19 -10.14 -10.66 9.07
C ASN A 19 -10.18 -10.32 7.57
N TYR A 20 -10.33 -9.04 7.21
CA TYR A 20 -10.21 -8.61 5.82
C TYR A 20 -8.74 -8.40 5.41
N THR A 21 -8.49 -8.56 4.12
CA THR A 21 -7.25 -8.10 3.46
C THR A 21 -7.41 -6.64 3.07
N VAL A 22 -6.43 -5.80 3.42
CA VAL A 22 -6.46 -4.36 3.16
C VAL A 22 -5.38 -3.99 2.13
N LEU A 23 -5.83 -3.41 1.01
CA LEU A 23 -4.97 -2.79 0.01
C LEU A 23 -4.98 -1.26 0.18
N ALA A 24 -3.80 -0.66 0.32
CA ALA A 24 -3.63 0.78 0.20
C ALA A 24 -3.07 1.15 -1.17
N GLU A 25 -3.82 1.97 -1.92
CA GLU A 25 -3.46 2.46 -3.24
C GLU A 25 -2.84 3.87 -3.18
N GLY A 26 -2.04 4.23 -4.20
CA GLY A 26 -1.45 5.56 -4.33
C GLY A 26 -0.24 5.82 -3.43
N VAL A 27 0.49 4.78 -2.98
CA VAL A 27 1.69 4.97 -2.15
C VAL A 27 2.89 5.40 -3.01
N GLU A 28 3.44 6.58 -2.72
CA GLU A 28 4.55 7.17 -3.49
C GLU A 28 5.87 7.25 -2.73
N THR A 29 5.84 7.23 -1.38
CA THR A 29 7.02 7.44 -0.55
C THR A 29 7.26 6.28 0.42
N GLU A 30 8.53 6.05 0.75
CA GLU A 30 8.94 5.04 1.75
C GLU A 30 8.36 5.33 3.14
N ALA A 31 8.24 6.61 3.50
CA ALA A 31 7.65 7.01 4.78
C ALA A 31 6.18 6.59 4.87
N THR A 32 5.40 6.77 3.80
CA THR A 32 4.00 6.33 3.74
C THR A 32 3.90 4.80 3.75
N LEU A 33 4.76 4.11 2.98
CA LEU A 33 4.84 2.64 2.98
C LEU A 33 5.09 2.09 4.40
N THR A 34 6.11 2.62 5.07
CA THR A 34 6.51 2.20 6.41
C THR A 34 5.38 2.43 7.40
N LEU A 35 4.71 3.58 7.33
CA LEU A 35 3.58 3.88 8.19
C LEU A 35 2.42 2.90 7.99
N LEU A 36 2.01 2.63 6.74
CA LEU A 36 0.93 1.69 6.43
C LEU A 36 1.24 0.26 6.87
N LYS A 37 2.50 -0.17 6.73
CA LYS A 37 2.98 -1.45 7.28
C LYS A 37 2.83 -1.51 8.79
N THR A 38 3.22 -0.44 9.51
CA THR A 38 3.05 -0.40 10.99
C THR A 38 1.59 -0.43 11.44
N TYR A 39 0.64 -0.02 10.59
CA TYR A 39 -0.79 -0.11 10.86
C TYR A 39 -1.38 -1.50 10.58
N GLY A 40 -0.62 -2.40 9.95
CA GLY A 40 -1.08 -3.75 9.60
C GLY A 40 -1.75 -3.86 8.23
N CYS A 41 -1.48 -2.93 7.30
CA CYS A 41 -1.94 -3.04 5.92
C CYS A 41 -1.22 -4.19 5.20
N ASP A 42 -1.98 -5.03 4.48
CA ASP A 42 -1.48 -6.28 3.89
C ASP A 42 -0.82 -6.06 2.53
N GLN A 43 -1.43 -5.21 1.71
CA GLN A 43 -1.04 -5.00 0.32
C GLN A 43 -0.91 -3.52 0.02
N ILE A 44 0.03 -3.20 -0.86
CA ILE A 44 0.34 -1.82 -1.22
C ILE A 44 0.44 -1.72 -2.74
N GLN A 45 -0.19 -0.69 -3.30
CA GLN A 45 -0.04 -0.30 -4.69
C GLN A 45 0.33 1.18 -4.77
N GLY A 46 1.26 1.53 -5.66
CA GLY A 46 1.56 2.92 -5.95
C GLY A 46 2.90 3.10 -6.66
N TYR A 47 3.19 4.36 -7.01
CA TYR A 47 4.37 4.74 -7.79
C TYR A 47 5.67 4.48 -7.06
N PHE A 48 5.64 4.28 -5.74
CA PHE A 48 6.77 3.78 -4.98
C PHE A 48 7.31 2.46 -5.56
N PHE A 49 6.43 1.54 -5.98
CA PHE A 49 6.82 0.28 -6.59
C PHE A 49 6.98 0.39 -8.10
N SER A 50 5.96 0.92 -8.77
CA SER A 50 5.96 1.12 -10.21
C SER A 50 4.89 2.12 -10.62
N LYS A 51 5.16 2.86 -11.69
CA LYS A 51 4.09 3.49 -12.48
C LYS A 51 3.28 2.41 -13.21
N PRO A 52 2.08 2.71 -13.73
CA PRO A 52 1.34 1.79 -14.58
C PRO A 52 2.20 1.39 -15.78
N LEU A 53 2.23 0.10 -16.06
CA LEU A 53 3.04 -0.48 -17.12
C LEU A 53 2.13 -1.08 -18.21
N PRO A 54 2.54 -1.03 -19.48
CA PRO A 54 1.97 -1.88 -20.52
C PRO A 54 2.11 -3.36 -20.15
N ALA A 55 1.20 -4.20 -20.64
CA ALA A 55 1.23 -5.64 -20.38
C ALA A 55 2.53 -6.31 -20.85
N SER A 56 3.14 -5.82 -21.94
CA SER A 56 4.43 -6.30 -22.47
C SER A 56 5.58 -6.16 -21.50
N ASP A 57 5.47 -5.24 -20.54
CA ASP A 57 6.58 -4.84 -19.68
C ASP A 57 6.47 -5.49 -18.28
N ILE A 58 5.38 -6.21 -17.99
CA ILE A 58 5.13 -6.84 -16.68
C ILE A 58 6.18 -7.92 -16.38
N GLU A 59 6.48 -8.82 -17.32
CA GLU A 59 7.46 -9.89 -17.09
C GLU A 59 8.84 -9.32 -16.78
N HIS A 60 9.27 -8.31 -17.55
CA HIS A 60 10.53 -7.62 -17.31
C HIS A 60 10.57 -7.01 -15.90
N TRP A 61 9.49 -6.32 -15.50
CA TRP A 61 9.40 -5.71 -14.18
C TRP A 61 9.36 -6.73 -13.02
N LEU A 62 8.71 -7.89 -13.21
CA LEU A 62 8.60 -8.93 -12.18
C LEU A 62 9.92 -9.69 -11.96
N TYR A 63 10.70 -9.90 -13.01
CA TYR A 63 11.87 -10.80 -12.97
C TYR A 63 13.24 -10.11 -13.06
N GLN A 64 13.29 -8.81 -13.38
CA GLN A 64 14.55 -8.06 -13.53
C GLN A 64 14.70 -6.91 -12.53
N LYS A 65 13.87 -6.94 -11.47
CA LYS A 65 14.07 -6.13 -10.27
C LYS A 65 14.84 -6.90 -9.21
#